data_AF-A0A3B9APG1-F1
#
_entry.id   AF-A0A3B9APG1-F1
#
_cell.length_a   1.000
_cell.length_b   1.000
_cell.length_c   1.000
_cell.angle_alpha   90.00
_cell.angle_beta   90.00
_cell.angle_gamma   90.00
#
_symmetry.space_group_name_H-M   'P 1'
#
loop_
_entity.id
_entity.type
_entity.pdbx_description
1 polymer ?
#
loop_
_entity_poly.entity_id
_entity_poly.type
_entity_poly.pdbx_seq_one_letter_code
_entity_poly.pdbx_strand_id
1 'polypeptide(L)'
;MGSCKKDPCCKLIPGPSLNYIDLNNLSIGQKSKYLLLWGEEYRVGDGSNYFYLDDTLILEVVAKDPQKGFMIEERFHYLGDVYTSWLEDEKDDVFQYFLKVSQDTLSILPVTGSFYKSRIFKSEYNGLKLPLAPIDQPEAQILGWFTNLSYCACNTKGFVKNYTQFGRIFPKLNLVVNNWPMASDGPGATFLYGPSEGFVRFSYYSAWTGSGYGFDLLP
;
A
#
# COMPACT_ATOMS: atom_id res chain seq x y z
N MET A 1 -16.02 35.01 40.34
CA MET A 1 -14.77 34.80 39.58
C MET A 1 -14.25 33.42 39.92
N GLY A 2 -14.35 32.47 39.00
CA GLY A 2 -13.82 31.11 39.16
C GLY A 2 -13.37 30.63 37.79
N SER A 3 -12.05 30.70 37.57
CA SER A 3 -11.39 30.35 36.30
C SER A 3 -11.30 28.84 36.16
N CYS A 4 -12.00 28.26 35.18
CA CYS A 4 -11.69 26.91 34.70
C CYS A 4 -10.37 26.97 33.94
N LYS A 5 -9.30 26.42 34.52
CA LYS A 5 -8.05 26.17 33.81
C LYS A 5 -8.31 25.13 32.72
N LYS A 6 -7.96 25.46 31.48
CA LYS A 6 -7.90 24.50 30.38
C LYS A 6 -6.91 23.40 30.76
N ASP A 7 -7.41 22.18 30.93
CA ASP A 7 -6.55 21.01 30.99
C ASP A 7 -5.71 20.94 29.69
N PRO A 8 -4.40 20.67 29.80
CA PRO A 8 -3.56 20.53 28.63
C PRO A 8 -4.05 19.32 27.81
N CYS A 9 -4.60 19.60 26.64
CA CYS A 9 -4.97 18.60 25.64
C CYS A 9 -3.86 17.56 25.48
N CYS A 10 -4.26 16.30 25.63
CA CYS A 10 -3.61 15.07 25.21
C CYS A 10 -2.17 15.24 24.71
N LYS A 11 -1.19 15.02 25.60
CA LYS A 11 0.13 14.63 25.15
C LYS A 11 -0.04 13.34 24.35
N LEU A 12 0.27 13.39 23.04
CA LEU A 12 0.42 12.21 22.21
C LEU A 12 1.41 11.30 22.92
N ILE A 13 0.93 10.18 23.45
CA ILE A 13 1.80 9.10 23.91
C ILE A 13 2.50 8.62 22.64
N PRO A 14 3.84 8.64 22.54
CA PRO A 14 4.53 8.01 21.44
C PRO A 14 4.06 6.56 21.41
N GLY A 15 3.37 6.17 20.34
CA GLY A 15 3.04 4.76 20.12
C GLY A 15 4.31 3.93 20.19
N PRO A 16 4.21 2.60 20.42
CA PRO A 16 5.36 1.70 20.33
C PRO A 16 6.15 2.03 19.07
N SER A 17 7.49 2.02 19.11
CA SER A 17 8.29 2.28 17.91
C SER A 17 7.89 1.29 16.83
N LEU A 18 7.08 1.76 15.89
CA LEU A 18 6.50 0.89 14.90
C LEU A 18 7.62 0.54 13.93
N ASN A 19 8.09 -0.71 13.99
CA ASN A 19 9.19 -1.18 13.16
C ASN A 19 8.74 -1.45 11.71
N TYR A 20 7.94 -0.54 11.15
CA TYR A 20 7.54 -0.58 9.75
C TYR A 20 8.73 -0.35 8.84
N ILE A 21 8.52 -0.71 7.58
CA ILE A 21 9.45 -0.41 6.51
C ILE A 21 9.41 1.11 6.26
N ASP A 22 10.40 1.81 6.81
CA ASP A 22 10.69 3.22 6.54
C ASP A 22 11.52 3.32 5.25
N LEU A 23 10.97 3.95 4.21
CA LEU A 23 11.63 4.06 2.90
C LEU A 23 12.80 5.06 2.92
N ASN A 24 12.83 6.01 3.86
CA ASN A 24 13.96 6.91 4.07
C ASN A 24 15.11 6.24 4.82
N ASN A 25 14.80 5.25 5.65
CA ASN A 25 15.79 4.58 6.50
C ASN A 25 15.62 3.05 6.49
N LEU A 26 15.68 2.47 5.29
CA LEU A 26 15.57 1.03 5.10
C LEU A 26 16.68 0.30 5.85
N SER A 27 16.29 -0.69 6.63
CA SER A 27 17.22 -1.54 7.39
C SER A 27 16.70 -2.98 7.50
N ILE A 28 17.63 -3.93 7.54
CA ILE A 28 17.31 -5.35 7.70
C ILE A 28 16.58 -5.56 9.02
N GLY A 29 15.49 -6.32 8.99
CA GLY A 29 14.65 -6.62 10.14
C GLY A 29 13.43 -5.70 10.31
N GLN A 30 13.27 -4.65 9.50
CA GLN A 30 12.01 -3.89 9.43
C GLN A 30 10.88 -4.77 8.88
N LYS A 31 9.69 -4.65 9.46
CA LYS A 31 8.50 -5.43 9.10
C LYS A 31 7.24 -4.59 9.04
N SER A 32 6.51 -4.68 7.93
CA SER A 32 5.16 -4.14 7.82
C SER A 32 4.15 -5.27 7.71
N LYS A 33 3.03 -5.14 8.43
CA LYS A 33 1.92 -6.09 8.39
C LYS A 33 0.69 -5.39 7.84
N TYR A 34 -0.09 -6.09 7.03
CA TYR A 34 -1.25 -5.51 6.37
C TYR A 34 -2.45 -6.42 6.50
N LEU A 35 -3.61 -5.86 6.81
CA LEU A 35 -4.88 -6.57 6.83
C LEU A 35 -5.47 -6.59 5.42
N LEU A 36 -5.94 -7.75 4.98
CA LEU A 36 -6.60 -7.89 3.70
C LEU A 36 -7.97 -7.20 3.72
N LEU A 37 -8.19 -6.36 2.73
CA LEU A 37 -9.46 -5.71 2.43
C LEU A 37 -10.04 -6.34 1.16
N TRP A 38 -11.34 -6.63 1.14
CA TRP A 38 -12.08 -6.97 -0.07
C TRP A 38 -13.11 -5.88 -0.36
N GLY A 39 -13.20 -5.49 -1.63
CA GLY A 39 -14.08 -4.43 -2.08
C GLY A 39 -14.96 -4.87 -3.24
N GLU A 40 -16.19 -4.37 -3.24
CA GLU A 40 -17.20 -4.65 -4.25
C GLU A 40 -17.82 -3.35 -4.78
N GLU A 41 -18.66 -3.49 -5.80
CA GLU A 41 -19.41 -2.39 -6.41
C GLU A 41 -18.54 -1.23 -6.92
N TYR A 42 -17.35 -1.53 -7.45
CA TYR A 42 -16.44 -0.51 -7.99
C TYR A 42 -17.10 0.45 -9.00
N ARG A 43 -18.12 -0.03 -9.74
CA ARG A 43 -18.86 0.76 -10.73
C ARG A 43 -19.86 1.77 -10.14
N VAL A 44 -20.32 1.56 -8.90
CA VAL A 44 -21.32 2.40 -8.23
C VAL A 44 -20.67 3.69 -7.71
N GLY A 45 -19.36 3.66 -7.44
CA GLY A 45 -18.56 4.87 -7.19
C GLY A 45 -18.63 5.43 -5.77
N ASP A 46 -19.33 4.79 -4.84
CA ASP A 46 -19.41 5.23 -3.44
C ASP A 46 -18.24 4.71 -2.57
N GLY A 47 -17.63 3.60 -2.98
CA GLY A 47 -16.55 2.92 -2.26
C GLY A 47 -16.94 2.33 -0.93
N SER A 48 -18.22 2.31 -0.58
CA SER A 48 -18.68 1.94 0.76
C SER A 48 -18.80 0.43 0.96
N ASN A 49 -19.00 -0.33 -0.13
CA ASN A 49 -19.11 -1.78 -0.08
C ASN A 49 -17.72 -2.44 -0.03
N TYR A 50 -17.19 -2.59 1.18
CA TYR A 50 -15.96 -3.35 1.46
C TYR A 50 -15.99 -3.94 2.87
N PHE A 51 -15.15 -4.94 3.10
CA PHE A 51 -14.94 -5.54 4.41
C PHE A 51 -13.49 -6.01 4.56
N TYR A 52 -13.09 -6.26 5.81
CA TYR A 52 -11.78 -6.84 6.11
C TYR A 52 -11.89 -8.34 6.32
N LEU A 53 -10.85 -9.03 5.88
CA LEU A 53 -10.61 -10.44 6.13
C LEU A 53 -9.49 -10.57 7.18
N ASP A 54 -9.47 -11.68 7.91
CA ASP A 54 -8.46 -11.92 8.96
C ASP A 54 -7.07 -12.27 8.39
N ASP A 55 -6.98 -12.41 7.07
CA ASP A 55 -5.73 -12.68 6.39
C ASP A 55 -4.78 -11.49 6.45
N THR A 56 -3.51 -11.78 6.74
CA THR A 56 -2.47 -10.78 6.95
C THR A 56 -1.32 -11.00 5.97
N LEU A 57 -0.95 -9.94 5.26
CA LEU A 57 0.28 -9.90 4.48
C LEU A 57 1.42 -9.33 5.34
N ILE A 58 2.57 -9.99 5.32
CA ILE A 58 3.78 -9.58 6.05
C ILE A 58 4.89 -9.30 5.05
N LEU A 59 5.48 -8.11 5.15
CA LEU A 59 6.64 -7.68 4.39
C LEU A 59 7.81 -7.55 5.35
N GLU A 60 8.94 -8.15 5.02
CA GLU A 60 10.16 -8.05 5.83
C GLU A 60 11.36 -7.67 4.98
N VAL A 61 12.18 -6.75 5.47
CA VAL A 61 13.49 -6.45 4.89
C VAL A 61 14.48 -7.53 5.35
N VAL A 62 14.82 -8.47 4.47
CA VAL A 62 15.60 -9.67 4.85
C VAL A 62 17.08 -9.59 4.48
N ALA A 63 17.44 -8.75 3.50
CA ALA A 63 18.84 -8.61 3.08
C ALA A 63 19.09 -7.24 2.43
N LYS A 64 20.38 -6.93 2.21
CA LYS A 64 20.82 -5.77 1.44
C LYS A 64 21.83 -6.21 0.38
N ASP A 65 21.58 -5.81 -0.86
CA ASP A 65 22.47 -5.94 -1.99
C ASP A 65 23.03 -4.56 -2.38
N PRO A 66 24.36 -4.39 -2.53
CA PRO A 66 24.96 -3.09 -2.84
C PRO A 66 24.48 -2.47 -4.16
N GLN A 67 24.07 -3.27 -5.14
CA GLN A 67 23.67 -2.81 -6.47
C GLN A 67 22.15 -2.72 -6.63
N LYS A 68 21.40 -3.62 -5.98
CA LYS A 68 19.95 -3.75 -6.10
C LYS A 68 19.16 -3.10 -4.97
N GLY A 69 19.77 -2.80 -3.82
CA GLY A 69 19.07 -2.19 -2.68
C GLY A 69 18.67 -3.23 -1.63
N PHE A 70 17.47 -3.11 -1.06
CA PHE A 70 17.03 -3.95 0.05
C PHE A 70 16.08 -5.03 -0.43
N MET A 71 16.36 -6.29 -0.07
CA MET A 71 15.49 -7.41 -0.42
C MET A 71 14.30 -7.45 0.54
N ILE A 72 13.11 -7.46 -0.04
CA ILE A 72 11.84 -7.65 0.64
C ILE A 72 11.40 -9.08 0.43
N GLU A 73 10.91 -9.68 1.51
CA GLU A 73 10.20 -10.94 1.48
C GLU A 73 8.73 -10.72 1.85
N GLU A 74 7.82 -11.22 1.02
CA GLU A 74 6.38 -11.22 1.26
C GLU A 74 5.93 -12.62 1.70
N ARG A 75 5.24 -12.67 2.85
CA ARG A 75 4.59 -13.88 3.36
C ARG A 75 3.13 -13.59 3.62
N PHE A 76 2.27 -14.52 3.26
CA PHE A 76 0.85 -14.44 3.53
C PHE A 76 0.52 -15.35 4.72
N HIS A 77 -0.19 -14.80 5.70
CA HIS A 77 -0.69 -15.51 6.85
C HIS A 77 -2.21 -15.53 6.78
N TYR A 78 -2.80 -16.70 6.79
CA TYR A 78 -4.23 -16.88 6.59
C TYR A 78 -4.82 -17.79 7.67
N LEU A 79 -6.11 -17.63 7.94
CA LEU A 79 -6.84 -18.44 8.91
C LEU A 79 -7.93 -19.25 8.20
N GLY A 80 -7.65 -20.52 7.93
CA GLY A 80 -8.60 -21.40 7.23
C GLY A 80 -8.58 -21.18 5.72
N ASP A 81 -9.75 -21.08 5.11
CA ASP A 81 -9.90 -20.94 3.65
C ASP A 81 -9.69 -19.48 3.24
N VAL A 82 -8.90 -19.24 2.19
CA VAL A 82 -8.69 -17.88 1.67
C VAL A 82 -9.89 -17.49 0.81
N TYR A 83 -10.41 -16.28 1.04
CA TYR A 83 -11.66 -15.82 0.42
C TYR A 83 -11.68 -15.85 -1.12
N THR A 84 -10.52 -15.71 -1.75
CA THR A 84 -10.40 -15.55 -3.22
C THR A 84 -9.50 -16.62 -3.82
N SER A 85 -9.91 -17.21 -4.93
CA SER A 85 -9.17 -18.30 -5.58
C SER A 85 -7.74 -17.91 -5.99
N TRP A 86 -7.50 -16.67 -6.45
CA TRP A 86 -6.13 -16.26 -6.81
C TRP A 86 -5.20 -16.17 -5.60
N LEU A 87 -5.73 -15.86 -4.40
CA LEU A 87 -4.88 -15.73 -3.20
C LEU A 87 -4.69 -17.10 -2.61
N GLU A 88 -5.69 -17.96 -2.72
CA GLU A 88 -5.64 -19.38 -2.40
C GLU A 88 -4.52 -20.09 -3.21
N ASP A 89 -4.47 -19.88 -4.53
CA ASP A 89 -3.45 -20.49 -5.40
C ASP A 89 -2.02 -20.11 -5.01
N GLU A 90 -1.83 -18.89 -4.47
CA GLU A 90 -0.54 -18.36 -4.08
C GLU A 90 -0.35 -18.34 -2.55
N LYS A 91 -1.24 -18.92 -1.73
CA LYS A 91 -1.28 -18.62 -0.28
C LYS A 91 -0.01 -19.04 0.47
N ASP A 92 0.64 -20.10 0.01
CA ASP A 92 1.85 -20.67 0.62
C ASP A 92 3.14 -20.15 -0.05
N ASP A 93 3.02 -19.33 -1.09
CA ASP A 93 4.17 -18.80 -1.80
C ASP A 93 4.89 -17.70 -0.99
N VAL A 94 6.21 -17.74 -1.05
CA VAL A 94 7.07 -16.66 -0.54
C VAL A 94 7.60 -15.89 -1.74
N PHE A 95 7.24 -14.61 -1.84
CA PHE A 95 7.75 -13.74 -2.90
C PHE A 95 8.91 -12.90 -2.42
N GLN A 96 9.88 -12.69 -3.30
CA GLN A 96 11.06 -11.88 -3.03
C GLN A 96 11.33 -10.92 -4.19
N TYR A 97 11.69 -9.69 -3.85
CA TYR A 97 12.11 -8.64 -4.78
C TYR A 97 12.97 -7.62 -4.03
N PHE A 98 13.62 -6.72 -4.77
CA PHE A 98 14.40 -5.64 -4.20
C PHE A 98 13.67 -4.31 -4.29
N LEU A 99 13.68 -3.56 -3.19
CA LEU A 99 13.39 -2.13 -3.18
C LEU A 99 14.69 -1.35 -3.30
N LYS A 100 14.78 -0.54 -4.35
CA LYS A 100 15.89 0.37 -4.58
C LYS A 100 15.41 1.82 -4.46
N VAL A 101 15.90 2.50 -3.44
CA VAL A 101 15.75 3.94 -3.30
C VAL A 101 16.97 4.60 -3.94
N SER A 102 16.73 5.47 -4.91
CA SER A 102 17.77 6.27 -5.56
C SER A 102 17.23 7.67 -5.79
N GLN A 103 17.91 8.66 -5.21
CA GLN A 103 17.39 10.04 -5.14
C GLN A 103 16.00 10.02 -4.49
N ASP A 104 14.98 10.50 -5.21
CA ASP A 104 13.60 10.55 -4.74
C ASP A 104 12.70 9.55 -5.49
N THR A 105 13.24 8.40 -5.89
CA THR A 105 12.47 7.36 -6.57
C THR A 105 12.71 6.00 -5.94
N LEU A 106 11.60 5.33 -5.62
CA LEU A 106 11.57 3.92 -5.28
C LEU A 106 11.35 3.10 -6.54
N SER A 107 12.25 2.15 -6.81
CA SER A 107 12.13 1.17 -7.89
C SER A 107 12.00 -0.24 -7.31
N ILE A 108 11.20 -1.07 -7.96
CA ILE A 108 11.02 -2.49 -7.62
C ILE A 108 11.82 -3.31 -8.63
N LEU A 109 12.79 -4.09 -8.16
CA LEU A 109 13.68 -4.88 -9.01
C LEU A 109 13.52 -6.38 -8.70
N PRO A 110 13.63 -7.25 -9.72
CA PRO A 110 13.54 -8.69 -9.50
C PRO A 110 14.79 -9.27 -8.82
N VAL A 111 14.61 -10.41 -8.14
CA VAL A 111 15.75 -11.20 -7.60
C VAL A 111 16.59 -11.72 -8.76
N THR A 112 15.94 -12.32 -9.77
CA THR A 112 16.56 -12.84 -11.00
C THR A 112 15.70 -12.52 -12.22
N GLY A 113 16.34 -12.37 -13.39
CA GLY A 113 15.63 -12.13 -14.64
C GLY A 113 15.05 -10.72 -14.75
N SER A 114 13.97 -10.57 -15.52
CA SER A 114 13.36 -9.27 -15.86
C SER A 114 12.01 -9.02 -15.17
N PHE A 115 11.48 -10.03 -14.48
CA PHE A 115 10.16 -10.00 -13.85
C PHE A 115 10.28 -10.34 -12.38
N TYR A 116 9.51 -9.64 -11.55
CA TYR A 116 9.31 -10.00 -10.16
C TYR A 116 7.88 -10.54 -9.99
N LYS A 117 7.65 -11.30 -8.92
CA LYS A 117 6.32 -11.62 -8.43
C LYS A 117 6.12 -10.95 -7.08
N SER A 118 4.92 -10.45 -6.84
CA SER A 118 4.53 -9.77 -5.62
C SER A 118 3.01 -9.72 -5.55
N ARG A 119 2.43 -9.87 -4.36
CA ARG A 119 0.98 -9.68 -4.14
C ARG A 119 0.59 -8.20 -4.19
N ILE A 120 1.56 -7.33 -3.92
CA ILE A 120 1.43 -5.88 -3.77
C ILE A 120 1.67 -5.12 -5.06
N PHE A 121 2.59 -5.61 -5.88
CA PHE A 121 2.99 -4.99 -7.15
C PHE A 121 2.60 -5.84 -8.36
N LYS A 122 1.97 -7.01 -8.14
CA LYS A 122 1.66 -8.03 -9.16
C LYS A 122 2.92 -8.49 -9.91
N SER A 123 2.72 -9.31 -10.93
CA SER A 123 3.77 -9.71 -11.86
C SER A 123 3.95 -8.62 -12.91
N GLU A 124 4.92 -7.72 -12.70
CA GLU A 124 5.23 -6.66 -13.65
C GLU A 124 6.68 -6.78 -14.17
N TYR A 125 6.92 -6.16 -15.33
CA TYR A 125 8.26 -5.91 -15.81
C TYR A 125 8.97 -4.91 -14.87
N ASN A 126 10.29 -5.01 -14.76
CA ASN A 126 11.12 -4.04 -14.03
C ASN A 126 10.90 -2.61 -14.58
N GLY A 127 9.98 -1.86 -13.97
CA GLY A 127 9.50 -0.59 -14.53
C GLY A 127 8.65 0.26 -13.59
N LEU A 128 8.00 -0.33 -12.59
CA LEU A 128 7.27 0.46 -11.60
C LEU A 128 8.23 1.35 -10.81
N LYS A 129 7.98 2.67 -10.89
CA LYS A 129 8.74 3.71 -10.21
C LYS A 129 7.78 4.61 -9.45
N LEU A 130 8.01 4.71 -8.14
CA LEU A 130 7.19 5.50 -7.24
C LEU A 130 8.00 6.70 -6.75
N PRO A 131 7.52 7.95 -6.95
CA PRO A 131 8.22 9.13 -6.43
C PRO A 131 8.14 9.20 -4.91
N LEU A 132 9.28 9.36 -4.25
CA LEU A 132 9.36 9.60 -2.80
C LEU A 132 9.27 11.08 -2.44
N ALA A 133 9.61 11.97 -3.39
CA ALA A 133 9.36 13.40 -3.22
C ALA A 133 7.85 13.64 -3.01
N PRO A 134 7.45 14.58 -2.14
CA PRO A 134 6.05 14.89 -1.93
C PRO A 134 5.35 15.25 -3.24
N ILE A 135 4.21 14.62 -3.50
CA ILE A 135 3.31 15.03 -4.58
C ILE A 135 2.43 16.16 -4.05
N ASP A 136 2.31 17.24 -4.82
CA ASP A 136 1.61 18.46 -4.37
C ASP A 136 0.28 18.70 -5.06
N GLN A 137 -0.04 17.97 -6.14
CA GLN A 137 -1.30 18.06 -6.87
C GLN A 137 -1.59 16.78 -7.67
N PRO A 138 -2.88 16.48 -7.93
CA PRO A 138 -4.06 16.94 -7.19
C PRO A 138 -4.13 16.37 -5.76
N GLU A 139 -4.90 17.04 -4.89
CA GLU A 139 -5.38 16.44 -3.65
C GLU A 139 -6.48 15.42 -3.98
N ALA A 140 -6.41 14.24 -3.37
CA ALA A 140 -7.35 13.15 -3.53
C ALA A 140 -7.92 12.71 -2.19
N GLN A 141 -9.03 12.00 -2.24
CA GLN A 141 -9.65 11.32 -1.12
C GLN A 141 -9.69 9.81 -1.39
N ILE A 142 -9.54 9.04 -0.31
CA ILE A 142 -9.80 7.61 -0.31
C ILE A 142 -11.26 7.42 0.09
N LEU A 143 -12.08 6.96 -0.85
CA LEU A 143 -13.50 6.65 -0.67
C LEU A 143 -13.61 5.14 -0.37
N GLY A 144 -13.65 4.81 0.92
CA GLY A 144 -13.65 3.43 1.40
C GLY A 144 -12.44 2.65 0.89
N TRP A 145 -12.55 1.90 -0.22
CA TRP A 145 -11.48 1.05 -0.75
C TRP A 145 -10.80 1.52 -2.06
N PHE A 146 -11.27 2.62 -2.69
CA PHE A 146 -10.63 3.24 -3.86
C PHE A 146 -10.56 4.77 -3.73
N THR A 147 -10.16 5.49 -4.80
CA THR A 147 -9.92 6.95 -4.76
C THR A 147 -11.00 7.74 -5.51
N ASN A 148 -11.19 9.00 -5.16
CA ASN A 148 -12.09 9.90 -5.90
C ASN A 148 -11.48 10.48 -7.20
N LEU A 149 -10.29 10.04 -7.61
CA LEU A 149 -9.67 10.52 -8.85
C LEU A 149 -10.45 10.01 -10.06
N SER A 150 -10.66 10.89 -11.05
CA SER A 150 -11.29 10.52 -12.30
C SER A 150 -10.51 9.42 -13.01
N TYR A 151 -11.24 8.46 -13.57
CA TYR A 151 -10.64 7.41 -14.37
C TYR A 151 -9.90 7.98 -15.60
N CYS A 152 -8.67 7.50 -15.80
CA CYS A 152 -7.97 7.51 -17.07
C CYS A 152 -7.33 6.13 -17.27
N ALA A 153 -7.12 5.70 -18.51
CA ALA A 153 -6.27 4.55 -18.83
C ALA A 153 -4.78 4.93 -18.74
N CYS A 154 -4.34 5.49 -17.61
CA CYS A 154 -3.04 6.10 -17.44
C CYS A 154 -2.53 6.03 -16.00
N ASN A 155 -1.29 6.46 -15.80
CA ASN A 155 -0.73 6.67 -14.46
C ASN A 155 -1.11 8.06 -13.96
N THR A 156 -1.90 8.12 -12.89
CA THR A 156 -2.23 9.37 -12.19
C THR A 156 -1.48 9.43 -10.88
N LYS A 157 -1.06 10.63 -10.50
CA LYS A 157 -0.41 10.92 -9.22
C LYS A 157 -1.30 11.88 -8.45
N GLY A 158 -1.18 11.87 -7.13
CA GLY A 158 -1.85 12.82 -6.25
C GLY A 158 -1.29 12.70 -4.84
N PHE A 159 -1.97 13.31 -3.89
CA PHE A 159 -1.69 13.10 -2.47
C PHE A 159 -2.99 13.07 -1.66
N VAL A 160 -2.93 12.48 -0.47
CA VAL A 160 -4.03 12.50 0.50
C VAL A 160 -3.53 13.20 1.75
N LYS A 161 -4.35 14.08 2.34
CA LYS A 161 -4.06 14.76 3.62
C LYS A 161 -4.91 14.21 4.75
N ASN A 162 -4.34 14.22 5.95
CA ASN A 162 -5.00 13.81 7.19
C ASN A 162 -5.74 12.46 7.05
N TYR A 163 -5.16 11.54 6.28
CA TYR A 163 -5.75 10.23 6.05
C TYR A 163 -5.78 9.46 7.36
N THR A 164 -6.92 8.88 7.71
CA THR A 164 -7.07 8.12 8.95
C THR A 164 -7.33 6.66 8.61
N GLN A 165 -6.46 5.77 9.10
CA GLN A 165 -6.61 4.32 8.97
C GLN A 165 -6.36 3.69 10.33
N PHE A 166 -7.31 2.86 10.78
CA PHE A 166 -7.26 2.19 12.10
C PHE A 166 -6.91 3.12 13.27
N GLY A 167 -7.46 4.34 13.26
CA GLY A 167 -7.24 5.35 14.31
C GLY A 167 -5.91 6.11 14.23
N ARG A 168 -5.02 5.76 13.29
CA ARG A 168 -3.78 6.50 13.02
C ARG A 168 -4.00 7.56 11.95
N ILE A 169 -3.54 8.78 12.21
CA ILE A 169 -3.60 9.91 11.27
C ILE A 169 -2.27 10.05 10.55
N PHE A 170 -2.34 10.08 9.22
CA PHE A 170 -1.24 10.31 8.31
C PHE A 170 -1.37 11.73 7.73
N PRO A 171 -0.49 12.67 8.09
CA PRO A 171 -0.66 14.08 7.71
C PRO A 171 -0.68 14.30 6.20
N LYS A 172 0.20 13.60 5.46
CA LYS A 172 0.26 13.63 4.01
C LYS A 172 0.86 12.32 3.50
N LEU A 173 0.23 11.72 2.49
CA LEU A 173 0.71 10.53 1.80
C LEU A 173 0.72 10.78 0.29
N ASN A 174 1.72 10.25 -0.39
CA ASN A 174 1.77 10.17 -1.85
C ASN A 174 0.75 9.12 -2.32
N LEU A 175 0.07 9.45 -3.42
CA LEU A 175 -0.89 8.58 -4.08
C LEU A 175 -0.46 8.37 -5.53
N VAL A 176 -0.38 7.11 -5.95
CA VAL A 176 -0.19 6.74 -7.36
C VAL A 176 -1.28 5.76 -7.75
N VAL A 177 -1.97 6.06 -8.84
CA VAL A 177 -2.99 5.21 -9.44
C VAL A 177 -2.52 4.78 -10.82
N ASN A 178 -2.36 3.48 -11.03
CA ASN A 178 -2.06 2.88 -12.33
C ASN A 178 -3.29 2.17 -12.86
N ASN A 179 -4.01 2.82 -13.79
CA ASN A 179 -5.17 2.25 -14.44
C ASN A 179 -4.88 1.85 -15.90
N TRP A 180 -3.62 1.88 -16.33
CA TRP A 180 -3.25 1.49 -17.69
C TRP A 180 -3.72 0.07 -18.06
N PRO A 181 -3.57 -0.96 -17.19
CA PRO A 181 -4.02 -2.32 -17.53
C PRO A 181 -5.54 -2.42 -17.74
N MET A 182 -6.34 -1.50 -17.16
CA MET A 182 -7.79 -1.51 -17.31
C MET A 182 -8.25 -1.24 -18.74
N ALA A 183 -7.41 -0.67 -19.60
CA ALA A 183 -7.69 -0.52 -21.02
C ALA A 183 -7.73 -1.86 -21.79
N SER A 184 -7.18 -2.92 -21.20
CA SER A 184 -7.13 -4.27 -21.76
C SER A 184 -7.62 -5.30 -20.73
N ASP A 185 -8.71 -4.96 -20.03
CA ASP A 185 -9.40 -5.80 -19.04
C ASP A 185 -8.54 -6.28 -17.86
N GLY A 186 -7.38 -5.66 -17.65
CA GLY A 186 -6.54 -5.87 -16.48
C GLY A 186 -7.02 -5.07 -15.25
N PRO A 187 -6.47 -5.35 -14.06
CA PRO A 187 -6.80 -4.60 -12.86
C PRO A 187 -6.14 -3.21 -12.86
N GLY A 188 -6.84 -2.22 -12.32
CA GLY A 188 -6.23 -0.97 -11.86
C GLY A 188 -5.55 -1.19 -10.51
N ALA A 189 -4.59 -0.33 -10.19
CA ALA A 189 -3.84 -0.39 -8.94
C ALA A 189 -3.75 1.00 -8.29
N THR A 190 -3.80 1.04 -6.97
CA THR A 190 -3.59 2.23 -6.15
C THR A 190 -2.51 1.95 -5.11
N PHE A 191 -1.54 2.87 -5.01
CA PHE A 191 -0.46 2.86 -4.04
C PHE A 191 -0.55 4.13 -3.19
N LEU A 192 -0.76 3.97 -1.88
CA LEU A 192 -0.77 5.05 -0.90
C LEU A 192 0.38 4.85 0.08
N TYR A 193 1.32 5.79 0.11
CA TYR A 193 2.58 5.62 0.83
C TYR A 193 3.20 6.95 1.26
N GLY A 194 4.08 6.90 2.25
CA GLY A 194 4.90 8.01 2.71
C GLY A 194 6.36 7.58 2.86
N PRO A 195 7.34 8.49 2.72
CA PRO A 195 8.74 8.13 2.87
C PRO A 195 9.08 7.53 4.24
N SER A 196 8.54 8.09 5.34
CA SER A 196 8.75 7.58 6.71
C SER A 196 7.72 6.52 7.12
N GLU A 197 6.54 6.56 6.54
CA GLU A 197 5.43 5.68 6.89
C GLU A 197 5.47 4.34 6.16
N GLY A 198 6.28 4.27 5.10
CA GLY A 198 6.25 3.15 4.17
C GLY A 198 4.96 3.16 3.36
N PHE A 199 4.55 1.97 2.93
CA PHE A 199 3.26 1.81 2.30
C PHE A 199 2.16 1.69 3.34
N VAL A 200 1.12 2.51 3.18
CA VAL A 200 -0.02 2.56 4.09
C VAL A 200 -1.18 1.74 3.54
N ARG A 201 -1.40 1.79 2.23
CA ARG A 201 -2.40 1.00 1.53
C ARG A 201 -1.96 0.66 0.11
N PHE A 202 -2.36 -0.53 -0.32
CA PHE A 202 -2.37 -0.95 -1.71
C PHE A 202 -3.76 -1.46 -2.06
N SER A 203 -4.29 -1.12 -3.22
CA SER A 203 -5.55 -1.66 -3.69
C SER A 203 -5.47 -2.03 -5.16
N TYR A 204 -6.13 -3.12 -5.53
CA TYR A 204 -6.38 -3.55 -6.89
C TYR A 204 -7.88 -3.63 -7.12
N TYR A 205 -8.33 -3.21 -8.29
CA TYR A 205 -9.75 -3.23 -8.65
C TYR A 205 -9.92 -3.51 -10.13
N SER A 206 -11.01 -4.18 -10.48
CA SER A 206 -11.39 -4.42 -11.86
C SER A 206 -12.75 -3.81 -12.14
N ALA A 207 -12.79 -2.91 -13.12
CA ALA A 207 -14.07 -2.43 -13.65
C ALA A 207 -14.88 -3.56 -14.29
N TRP A 208 -14.25 -4.64 -14.76
CA TRP A 208 -14.93 -5.76 -15.38
C TRP A 208 -15.68 -6.63 -14.36
N THR A 209 -15.02 -7.01 -13.26
CA THR A 209 -15.66 -7.82 -12.21
C THR A 209 -16.47 -6.97 -11.24
N GLY A 210 -16.21 -5.66 -11.18
CA GLY A 210 -16.82 -4.76 -10.19
C GLY A 210 -16.26 -4.94 -8.79
N SER A 211 -15.18 -5.71 -8.62
CA SER A 211 -14.60 -6.06 -7.33
C SER A 211 -13.09 -5.88 -7.32
N GLY A 212 -12.51 -6.03 -6.15
CA GLY A 212 -11.08 -5.95 -5.95
C GLY A 212 -10.69 -6.20 -4.52
N TYR A 213 -9.42 -5.98 -4.22
CA TYR A 213 -8.86 -6.25 -2.92
C TYR A 213 -7.76 -5.24 -2.59
N GLY A 214 -7.40 -5.13 -1.32
CA GLY A 214 -6.32 -4.28 -0.89
C GLY A 214 -5.65 -4.78 0.37
N PHE A 215 -4.57 -4.12 0.76
CA PHE A 215 -3.79 -4.43 1.95
C PHE A 215 -3.55 -3.15 2.72
N ASP A 216 -4.09 -3.09 3.93
CA ASP A 216 -4.02 -1.92 4.80
C ASP A 216 -3.04 -2.12 5.94
N LEU A 217 -2.06 -1.22 6.04
CA LEU A 217 -1.06 -1.24 7.10
C LEU A 217 -1.72 -1.30 8.48
N LEU A 218 -1.38 -2.33 9.25
CA LEU A 218 -1.76 -2.49 10.64
C LEU A 218 -0.94 -1.55 11.54
N PRO A 219 -1.53 -1.07 12.66
CA PRO A 219 -0.91 -0.10 13.56
C PRO A 219 0.05 -0.69 14.58
#